data_AF-A0A5K8A8F3-F1
#
_entry.id   AF-A0A5K8A8F3-F1
#
_cell.length_a   1.000
_cell.length_b   1.000
_cell.length_c   1.000
_cell.angle_alpha   90.00
_cell.angle_beta   90.00
_cell.angle_gamma   90.00
#
_symmetry.space_group_name_H-M   'P 1'
#
loop_
_entity.id
_entity.type
_entity.pdbx_description
1 polymer ?
#
loop_
_entity_poly.entity_id
_entity_poly.type
_entity_poly.pdbx_seq_one_letter_code
_entity_poly.pdbx_strand_id
1 'polypeptide(L)'
;MGYLVLARKYRPQTFDAVVGQQHVTQTLKNAIKAGRVAHAILFSGPRGTGKTTIARILAKAMNCASGPTDTPCNQCRSCTDITAGRGVDVFEIDGASNNSVEQVRELRDNSRYMPAHSRFKIYIIDEVHMLSIAAFNALLKTLEEPPAHVMFFFATTEAHKIPITILSRCQRHDLKRIELNAVVAHMEALCQQEEVVISSGNLWSIARESGGSMRDALSLLDQILACSDGELDDAYVTNLLGGMDRSVFFDFSAAVFAGDLSRILAVIDTVYKNGQDLKRFYADLLMHFRHLMLVKMKVRSEILVDLSPGEIESMAAQVKDVSAALIDQVFTLLFNAEASMRHAFQPRLAMEMVFFKIHQIVPALPIDQLIQRMDSLLSDPQLQAVPEAGIVEAQSAYGSAAVAPPSSASPAPAVENPGSVLPATPVGQEAAADESRPVATDGGDDPWAQVMAAIRDAKPSIAGALSRATRVDVSDKAFTVVLPDNGFTLNLINKNLEMINAVCREQAAGREIKIEAAGDSAGGKEKAAAKQKNNDIRQQLLNHPLVADAVDIFSGKIEEIKIR
;
A
#
# COMPACT_ATOMS: atom_id res chain seq x y z
N MET A 1 -3.01 -41.36 2.33
CA MET A 1 -2.16 -40.15 2.28
C MET A 1 -3.02 -38.96 2.70
N GLY A 2 -2.45 -37.94 3.35
CA GLY A 2 -3.22 -36.74 3.71
C GLY A 2 -3.67 -35.96 2.46
N TYR A 3 -4.83 -35.32 2.54
CA TYR A 3 -5.35 -34.45 1.48
C TYR A 3 -4.34 -33.33 1.16
N LEU A 4 -4.15 -33.05 -0.12
CA LEU A 4 -3.21 -32.06 -0.63
C LEU A 4 -3.97 -30.98 -1.38
N VAL A 5 -4.14 -29.83 -0.72
CA VAL A 5 -4.73 -28.59 -1.27
C VAL A 5 -4.31 -28.37 -2.73
N LEU A 6 -5.28 -28.07 -3.61
CA LEU A 6 -5.06 -27.87 -5.05
C LEU A 6 -3.87 -26.94 -5.37
N ALA A 7 -3.75 -25.82 -4.65
CA ALA A 7 -2.65 -24.84 -4.79
C ALA A 7 -1.23 -25.42 -4.51
N ARG A 8 -1.14 -26.59 -3.88
CA ARG A 8 0.09 -27.36 -3.68
C ARG A 8 0.19 -28.55 -4.64
N LYS A 9 -0.90 -29.28 -4.90
CA LYS A 9 -0.97 -30.41 -5.84
C LYS A 9 -0.60 -29.97 -7.27
N TYR A 10 -1.21 -28.88 -7.74
CA TYR A 10 -1.04 -28.34 -9.10
C TYR A 10 -0.01 -27.20 -9.21
N ARG A 11 0.91 -27.09 -8.25
CA ARG A 11 2.00 -26.11 -8.36
C ARG A 11 2.80 -26.38 -9.66
N PRO A 12 2.99 -25.40 -10.55
CA PRO A 12 3.75 -25.59 -11.79
C PRO A 12 5.15 -26.17 -11.58
N GLN A 13 5.51 -27.15 -12.41
CA GLN A 13 6.78 -27.90 -12.33
C GLN A 13 7.76 -27.59 -13.48
N THR A 14 7.29 -26.85 -14.49
CA THR A 14 8.03 -26.40 -15.68
C THR A 14 7.65 -24.95 -16.00
N PHE A 15 8.50 -24.25 -16.75
CA PHE A 15 8.24 -22.85 -17.12
C PHE A 15 7.00 -22.67 -18.00
N ASP A 16 6.62 -23.67 -18.79
CA ASP A 16 5.43 -23.63 -19.67
C ASP A 16 4.11 -23.77 -18.90
N ALA A 17 4.13 -24.43 -17.73
CA ALA A 17 2.96 -24.55 -16.86
C ALA A 17 2.69 -23.29 -16.03
N VAL A 18 3.50 -22.23 -16.16
CA VAL A 18 3.32 -20.98 -15.41
C VAL A 18 2.38 -20.03 -16.16
N VAL A 19 1.15 -19.90 -15.64
CA VAL A 19 0.11 -19.05 -16.23
C VAL A 19 0.44 -17.56 -16.08
N GLY A 20 0.25 -16.79 -17.16
CA GLY A 20 0.29 -15.31 -17.13
C GLY A 20 1.65 -14.62 -17.04
N GLN A 21 2.77 -15.36 -16.93
CA GLN A 21 4.12 -14.77 -16.72
C GLN A 21 5.10 -15.01 -17.87
N GLN A 22 4.59 -15.10 -19.11
CA GLN A 22 5.36 -15.46 -20.31
C GLN A 22 6.61 -14.59 -20.53
N HIS A 23 6.56 -13.29 -20.19
CA HIS A 23 7.70 -12.38 -20.32
C HIS A 23 8.85 -12.75 -19.37
N VAL A 24 8.56 -13.20 -18.15
CA VAL A 24 9.58 -13.67 -17.21
C VAL A 24 10.10 -15.05 -17.62
N THR A 25 9.19 -16.00 -17.88
CA THR A 25 9.58 -17.38 -18.16
C THR A 25 10.38 -17.50 -19.45
N GLN A 26 9.99 -16.82 -20.53
CA GLN A 26 10.76 -16.82 -21.77
C GLN A 26 12.14 -16.18 -21.60
N THR A 27 12.25 -15.10 -20.80
CA THR A 27 13.54 -14.46 -20.51
C THR A 27 14.47 -15.42 -19.76
N LEU A 28 13.96 -16.14 -18.76
CA LEU A 28 14.73 -17.16 -18.04
C LEU A 28 15.14 -18.33 -18.94
N LYS A 29 14.22 -18.87 -19.76
CA LYS A 29 14.54 -19.92 -20.75
C LYS A 29 15.67 -19.50 -21.69
N ASN A 30 15.62 -18.27 -22.19
CA ASN A 30 16.65 -17.71 -23.07
C ASN A 30 17.99 -17.52 -22.33
N ALA A 31 17.96 -17.06 -21.07
CA ALA A 31 19.16 -16.92 -20.25
C ALA A 31 19.86 -18.26 -19.96
N ILE A 32 19.07 -19.31 -19.67
CA ILE A 32 19.58 -20.69 -19.46
C ILE A 32 20.23 -21.21 -20.75
N LYS A 33 19.53 -21.12 -21.90
CA LYS A 33 20.08 -21.54 -23.21
C LYS A 33 21.35 -20.80 -23.62
N ALA A 34 21.45 -19.53 -23.26
CA ALA A 34 22.62 -18.71 -23.52
C ALA A 34 23.76 -18.89 -22.50
N GLY A 35 23.59 -19.69 -21.44
CA GLY A 35 24.56 -19.83 -20.35
C GLY A 35 24.78 -18.53 -19.55
N ARG A 36 23.84 -17.60 -19.58
CA ARG A 36 23.93 -16.24 -18.99
C ARG A 36 22.88 -16.00 -17.92
N VAL A 37 22.70 -16.97 -17.01
CA VAL A 37 21.83 -16.81 -15.84
C VAL A 37 22.60 -16.04 -14.77
N ALA A 38 22.02 -14.95 -14.25
CA ALA A 38 22.65 -14.15 -13.19
C ALA A 38 22.79 -14.95 -11.89
N HIS A 39 23.84 -14.66 -11.12
CA HIS A 39 24.06 -15.24 -9.79
C HIS A 39 23.00 -14.79 -8.78
N ALA A 40 22.46 -13.59 -8.93
CA ALA A 40 21.42 -13.03 -8.07
C ALA A 40 20.22 -12.56 -8.91
N ILE A 41 19.04 -13.10 -8.61
CA ILE A 41 17.79 -12.80 -9.31
C ILE A 41 16.72 -12.40 -8.28
N LEU A 42 15.98 -11.34 -8.57
CA LEU A 42 14.88 -10.84 -7.74
C LEU A 42 13.54 -10.96 -8.48
N PHE A 43 12.66 -11.81 -7.97
CA PHE A 43 11.26 -11.90 -8.36
C PHE A 43 10.41 -10.93 -7.54
N SER A 44 9.86 -9.92 -8.20
CA SER A 44 9.04 -8.87 -7.61
C SER A 44 7.61 -8.97 -8.13
N GLY A 45 6.61 -8.61 -7.33
CA GLY A 45 5.22 -8.51 -7.78
C GLY A 45 4.20 -8.99 -6.74
N PRO A 46 2.89 -8.91 -7.04
CA PRO A 46 1.82 -9.24 -6.10
C PRO A 46 1.92 -10.65 -5.49
N ARG A 47 1.19 -10.88 -4.39
CA ARG A 47 1.08 -12.22 -3.77
C ARG A 47 0.47 -13.21 -4.77
N GLY A 48 0.94 -14.46 -4.73
CA GLY A 48 0.35 -15.59 -5.46
C GLY A 48 0.47 -15.59 -6.99
N THR A 49 1.20 -14.63 -7.57
CA THR A 49 1.52 -14.57 -9.03
C THR A 49 2.55 -15.61 -9.50
N GLY A 50 3.15 -16.36 -8.57
CA GLY A 50 4.06 -17.47 -8.87
C GLY A 50 5.55 -17.23 -8.56
N LYS A 51 5.94 -16.15 -7.89
CA LYS A 51 7.35 -15.79 -7.58
C LYS A 51 8.20 -16.99 -7.11
N THR A 52 7.85 -17.58 -5.97
CA THR A 52 8.55 -18.73 -5.35
C THR A 52 8.48 -19.99 -6.23
N THR A 53 7.39 -20.16 -7.00
CA THR A 53 7.26 -21.26 -7.97
C THR A 53 8.27 -21.11 -9.11
N ILE A 54 8.40 -19.92 -9.70
CA ILE A 54 9.40 -19.65 -10.75
C ILE A 54 10.82 -19.82 -10.20
N ALA A 55 11.11 -19.35 -8.98
CA ALA A 55 12.39 -19.56 -8.31
C ALA A 55 12.74 -21.06 -8.14
N ARG A 56 11.77 -21.89 -7.73
CA ARG A 56 11.96 -23.35 -7.64
C ARG A 56 12.14 -24.01 -9.01
N ILE A 57 11.38 -23.60 -10.04
CA ILE A 57 11.55 -24.13 -11.41
C ILE A 57 12.95 -23.78 -11.93
N LEU A 58 13.43 -22.55 -11.69
CA LEU A 58 14.79 -22.14 -12.04
C LEU A 58 15.84 -22.93 -11.26
N ALA A 59 15.63 -23.19 -9.97
CA ALA A 59 16.52 -24.04 -9.18
C ALA A 59 16.63 -25.46 -9.76
N LYS A 60 15.50 -26.05 -10.20
CA LYS A 60 15.51 -27.33 -10.93
C LYS A 60 16.23 -27.22 -12.27
N ALA A 61 16.01 -26.16 -13.04
CA ALA A 61 16.63 -25.95 -14.34
C ALA A 61 18.16 -25.94 -14.26
N MET A 62 18.72 -25.30 -13.21
CA MET A 62 20.16 -25.22 -12.97
C MET A 62 20.76 -26.52 -12.38
N ASN A 63 20.01 -27.21 -11.50
CA ASN A 63 20.48 -28.41 -10.78
C ASN A 63 19.96 -29.76 -11.32
N CYS A 64 19.26 -29.77 -12.45
CA CYS A 64 18.86 -31.00 -13.15
C CYS A 64 20.09 -31.86 -13.50
N ALA A 65 19.93 -33.18 -13.57
CA ALA A 65 21.00 -34.08 -14.02
C ALA A 65 21.44 -33.79 -15.47
N SER A 66 20.51 -33.33 -16.31
CA SER A 66 20.76 -32.80 -17.66
C SER A 66 20.95 -31.27 -17.68
N GLY A 67 21.22 -30.64 -16.53
CA GLY A 67 21.28 -29.19 -16.36
C GLY A 67 22.64 -28.55 -16.72
N PRO A 68 22.65 -27.27 -17.16
CA PRO A 68 21.53 -26.34 -17.16
C PRO A 68 20.59 -26.57 -18.36
N THR A 69 19.28 -26.68 -18.10
CA THR A 69 18.25 -26.92 -19.14
C THR A 69 17.03 -26.04 -18.88
N ASP A 70 16.40 -25.54 -19.94
CA ASP A 70 15.13 -24.80 -19.85
C ASP A 70 13.92 -25.71 -19.56
N THR A 71 14.12 -27.03 -19.65
CA THR A 71 13.12 -28.07 -19.46
C THR A 71 13.59 -29.07 -18.40
N PRO A 72 13.37 -28.80 -17.10
CA PRO A 72 13.79 -29.71 -16.03
C PRO A 72 13.03 -31.03 -16.11
N CYS A 73 13.74 -32.17 -16.02
CA CYS A 73 13.16 -33.49 -16.26
C CYS A 73 12.11 -33.93 -15.23
N ASN A 74 12.08 -33.31 -14.04
CA ASN A 74 11.19 -33.64 -12.91
C ASN A 74 11.30 -35.09 -12.36
N GLN A 75 12.22 -35.90 -12.88
CA GLN A 75 12.42 -37.31 -12.50
C GLN A 75 13.75 -37.58 -11.77
N CYS A 76 14.79 -36.77 -11.99
CA CYS A 76 16.07 -36.97 -11.31
C CYS A 76 16.01 -36.53 -9.83
N ARG A 77 16.89 -37.11 -9.00
CA ARG A 77 16.99 -36.85 -7.54
C ARG A 77 16.94 -35.35 -7.20
N SER A 78 17.74 -34.52 -7.86
CA SER A 78 17.75 -33.08 -7.62
C SER A 78 16.38 -32.44 -7.88
N CYS A 79 15.69 -32.82 -8.98
CA CYS A 79 14.37 -32.30 -9.27
C CYS A 79 13.32 -32.81 -8.27
N THR A 80 13.35 -34.08 -7.86
CA THR A 80 12.40 -34.63 -6.88
C THR A 80 12.59 -33.99 -5.50
N ASP A 81 13.84 -33.82 -5.06
CA ASP A 81 14.18 -33.25 -3.75
C ASP A 81 13.79 -31.76 -3.68
N ILE A 82 14.03 -30.98 -4.76
CA ILE A 82 13.55 -29.59 -4.87
C ILE A 82 12.01 -29.51 -4.91
N THR A 83 11.34 -30.46 -5.57
CA THR A 83 9.85 -30.53 -5.59
C THR A 83 9.31 -30.75 -4.18
N ALA A 84 9.92 -31.68 -3.43
CA ALA A 84 9.55 -32.02 -2.07
C ALA A 84 9.92 -30.93 -1.04
N GLY A 85 10.75 -29.94 -1.41
CA GLY A 85 11.28 -28.93 -0.47
C GLY A 85 12.33 -29.51 0.49
N ARG A 86 13.08 -30.53 0.06
CA ARG A 86 14.12 -31.23 0.85
C ARG A 86 15.46 -31.30 0.13
N GLY A 87 15.74 -30.35 -0.76
CA GLY A 87 17.00 -30.28 -1.50
C GLY A 87 18.16 -29.91 -0.60
N VAL A 88 19.18 -30.78 -0.49
CA VAL A 88 20.38 -30.53 0.33
C VAL A 88 21.15 -29.28 -0.14
N ASP A 89 21.16 -29.03 -1.44
CA ASP A 89 21.85 -27.89 -2.06
C ASP A 89 20.90 -26.72 -2.39
N VAL A 90 19.62 -26.80 -2.04
CA VAL A 90 18.61 -25.76 -2.33
C VAL A 90 17.90 -25.38 -1.05
N PHE A 91 18.36 -24.28 -0.45
CA PHE A 91 17.85 -23.74 0.80
C PHE A 91 16.68 -22.82 0.50
N GLU A 92 15.47 -23.19 0.92
CA GLU A 92 14.30 -22.33 0.86
C GLU A 92 14.06 -21.72 2.25
N ILE A 93 14.19 -20.40 2.34
CA ILE A 93 14.16 -19.62 3.56
C ILE A 93 13.02 -18.61 3.44
N ASP A 94 12.17 -18.53 4.45
CA ASP A 94 11.19 -17.45 4.56
C ASP A 94 11.81 -16.30 5.37
N GLY A 95 11.89 -15.12 4.76
CA GLY A 95 12.44 -13.91 5.36
C GLY A 95 11.62 -13.37 6.53
N ALA A 96 10.33 -13.73 6.66
CA ALA A 96 9.52 -13.37 7.82
C ALA A 96 9.91 -14.16 9.08
N SER A 97 10.25 -15.45 8.93
CA SER A 97 10.69 -16.32 10.03
C SER A 97 12.20 -16.32 10.28
N ASN A 98 13.01 -15.88 9.29
CA ASN A 98 14.48 -15.90 9.37
C ASN A 98 15.08 -14.48 9.18
N ASN A 99 14.54 -13.49 9.89
CA ASN A 99 14.91 -12.09 9.75
C ASN A 99 16.22 -11.68 10.47
N SER A 100 16.81 -12.58 11.25
CA SER A 100 17.95 -12.26 12.12
C SER A 100 19.27 -12.22 11.35
N VAL A 101 20.20 -11.37 11.83
CA VAL A 101 21.53 -11.22 11.21
C VAL A 101 22.34 -12.51 11.31
N GLU A 102 22.16 -13.29 12.39
CA GLU A 102 22.98 -14.46 12.65
C GLU A 102 22.62 -15.63 11.72
N GLN A 103 21.34 -15.91 11.51
CA GLN A 103 20.87 -16.87 10.49
C GLN A 103 21.44 -16.53 9.11
N VAL A 104 21.47 -15.24 8.74
CA VAL A 104 21.99 -14.81 7.43
C VAL A 104 23.53 -14.86 7.36
N ARG A 105 24.25 -14.71 8.48
CA ARG A 105 25.69 -14.98 8.58
C ARG A 105 26.00 -16.47 8.44
N GLU A 106 25.24 -17.34 9.10
CA GLU A 106 25.36 -18.80 8.94
C GLU A 106 25.13 -19.21 7.48
N LEU A 107 24.13 -18.64 6.81
CA LEU A 107 23.89 -18.89 5.37
C LEU A 107 25.07 -18.43 4.50
N ARG A 108 25.62 -17.24 4.77
CA ARG A 108 26.79 -16.67 4.08
C ARG A 108 28.07 -17.50 4.28
N ASP A 109 28.30 -18.02 5.48
CA ASP A 109 29.49 -18.83 5.74
C ASP A 109 29.30 -20.26 5.21
N ASN A 110 28.08 -20.80 5.26
CA ASN A 110 27.71 -22.02 4.55
C ASN A 110 27.84 -21.90 3.02
N SER A 111 27.66 -20.71 2.43
CA SER A 111 27.77 -20.50 0.98
C SER A 111 29.21 -20.56 0.46
N ARG A 112 30.22 -20.71 1.34
CA ARG A 112 31.62 -20.91 0.93
C ARG A 112 31.93 -22.38 0.56
N TYR A 113 31.13 -23.32 1.07
CA TYR A 113 31.31 -24.75 0.82
C TYR A 113 30.58 -25.20 -0.44
N MET A 114 31.28 -25.99 -1.26
CA MET A 114 30.76 -26.63 -2.46
C MET A 114 29.41 -27.36 -2.22
N PRO A 115 28.56 -27.51 -3.24
CA PRO A 115 27.35 -28.32 -3.15
C PRO A 115 27.72 -29.81 -2.96
N ALA A 116 26.85 -30.57 -2.30
CA ALA A 116 27.06 -31.99 -2.00
C ALA A 116 26.76 -32.92 -3.18
N HIS A 117 25.70 -32.62 -3.95
CA HIS A 117 25.23 -33.47 -5.05
C HIS A 117 24.84 -32.70 -6.31
N SER A 118 24.61 -31.39 -6.20
CA SER A 118 24.12 -30.53 -7.28
C SER A 118 25.24 -29.73 -7.93
N ARG A 119 24.94 -29.07 -9.06
CA ARG A 119 25.92 -28.21 -9.78
C ARG A 119 26.07 -26.85 -9.09
N PHE A 120 24.99 -26.35 -8.51
CA PHE A 120 24.92 -25.06 -7.81
C PHE A 120 24.27 -25.21 -6.43
N LYS A 121 24.71 -24.38 -5.49
CA LYS A 121 24.12 -24.18 -4.17
C LYS A 121 23.19 -22.96 -4.25
N ILE A 122 21.90 -23.18 -4.08
CA ILE A 122 20.87 -22.19 -4.41
C ILE A 122 20.15 -21.77 -3.12
N TYR A 123 20.08 -20.46 -2.89
CA TYR A 123 19.36 -19.87 -1.78
C TYR A 123 18.11 -19.17 -2.31
N ILE A 124 16.94 -19.75 -2.06
CA ILE A 124 15.64 -19.15 -2.33
C ILE A 124 15.20 -18.43 -1.06
N ILE A 125 15.10 -17.11 -1.08
CA ILE A 125 14.65 -16.31 0.06
C ILE A 125 13.32 -15.65 -0.30
N ASP A 126 12.22 -16.17 0.27
CA ASP A 126 10.88 -15.62 0.07
C ASP A 126 10.60 -14.46 1.03
N GLU A 127 9.71 -13.55 0.62
CA GLU A 127 9.42 -12.26 1.26
C GLU A 127 10.67 -11.55 1.83
N VAL A 128 11.73 -11.45 1.02
CA VAL A 128 13.05 -10.91 1.42
C VAL A 128 12.99 -9.50 2.04
N HIS A 129 11.95 -8.72 1.74
CA HIS A 129 11.73 -7.39 2.33
C HIS A 129 11.51 -7.42 3.85
N MET A 130 11.23 -8.59 4.44
CA MET A 130 11.11 -8.81 5.88
C MET A 130 12.46 -9.00 6.59
N LEU A 131 13.57 -9.17 5.85
CA LEU A 131 14.91 -9.24 6.44
C LEU A 131 15.31 -7.91 7.08
N SER A 132 16.02 -7.98 8.22
CA SER A 132 16.60 -6.80 8.84
C SER A 132 17.68 -6.15 7.96
N ILE A 133 17.85 -4.82 8.06
CA ILE A 133 18.89 -4.07 7.31
C ILE A 133 20.29 -4.64 7.57
N ALA A 134 20.57 -5.05 8.81
CA ALA A 134 21.83 -5.68 9.17
C ALA A 134 22.02 -7.08 8.54
N ALA A 135 20.95 -7.83 8.30
CA ALA A 135 20.99 -9.08 7.53
C ALA A 135 21.27 -8.82 6.04
N PHE A 136 20.63 -7.81 5.43
CA PHE A 136 20.97 -7.39 4.06
C PHE A 136 22.46 -7.01 3.93
N ASN A 137 22.99 -6.23 4.88
CA ASN A 137 24.40 -5.84 4.88
C ASN A 137 25.35 -7.05 5.01
N ALA A 138 24.94 -8.12 5.70
CA ALA A 138 25.73 -9.36 5.78
C ALA A 138 25.83 -10.10 4.44
N LEU A 139 24.85 -9.93 3.54
CA LEU A 139 24.83 -10.54 2.20
C LEU A 139 25.57 -9.71 1.14
N LEU A 140 25.75 -8.40 1.33
CA LEU A 140 26.31 -7.51 0.30
C LEU A 140 27.62 -8.02 -0.30
N LYS A 141 28.59 -8.39 0.55
CA LYS A 141 29.90 -8.90 0.08
C LYS A 141 29.77 -10.17 -0.78
N THR A 142 28.83 -11.06 -0.46
CA THR A 142 28.60 -12.31 -1.20
C THR A 142 27.77 -12.09 -2.48
N LEU A 143 27.05 -10.98 -2.58
CA LEU A 143 26.37 -10.56 -3.81
C LEU A 143 27.30 -9.78 -4.76
N GLU A 144 28.35 -9.16 -4.22
CA GLU A 144 29.44 -8.50 -4.97
C GLU A 144 30.45 -9.51 -5.52
N GLU A 145 30.92 -10.41 -4.66
CA GLU A 145 31.92 -11.43 -4.97
C GLU A 145 31.31 -12.84 -4.78
N PRO A 146 30.32 -13.24 -5.61
CA PRO A 146 29.67 -14.53 -5.48
C PRO A 146 30.64 -15.68 -5.83
N PRO A 147 30.71 -16.75 -5.03
CA PRO A 147 31.36 -17.98 -5.46
C PRO A 147 30.66 -18.54 -6.70
N ALA A 148 31.42 -19.01 -7.69
CA ALA A 148 30.87 -19.44 -9.00
C ALA A 148 29.84 -20.60 -8.94
N HIS A 149 29.74 -21.28 -7.80
CA HIS A 149 28.77 -22.35 -7.54
C HIS A 149 27.54 -21.89 -6.74
N VAL A 150 27.42 -20.60 -6.38
CA VAL A 150 26.32 -20.07 -5.55
C VAL A 150 25.35 -19.24 -6.37
N MET A 151 24.04 -19.41 -6.12
CA MET A 151 22.99 -18.57 -6.69
C MET A 151 21.97 -18.12 -5.63
N PHE A 152 21.49 -16.89 -5.73
CA PHE A 152 20.48 -16.29 -4.85
C PHE A 152 19.22 -15.95 -5.65
N PHE A 153 18.09 -16.53 -5.28
CA PHE A 153 16.77 -16.23 -5.84
C PHE A 153 15.90 -15.58 -4.76
N PHE A 154 15.79 -14.26 -4.81
CA PHE A 154 14.97 -13.48 -3.91
C PHE A 154 13.54 -13.39 -4.44
N ALA A 155 12.55 -13.47 -3.57
CA ALA A 155 11.16 -13.14 -3.88
C ALA A 155 10.62 -12.08 -2.93
N THR A 156 9.81 -11.15 -3.45
CA THR A 156 9.19 -10.09 -2.64
C THR A 156 7.82 -9.67 -3.20
N THR A 157 6.91 -9.34 -2.31
CA THR A 157 5.73 -8.51 -2.62
C THR A 157 6.03 -7.01 -2.71
N GLU A 158 7.06 -6.52 -2.01
CA GLU A 158 7.34 -5.09 -1.84
C GLU A 158 8.79 -4.76 -2.25
N ALA A 159 9.04 -4.62 -3.55
CA ALA A 159 10.38 -4.29 -4.06
C ALA A 159 10.91 -2.91 -3.60
N HIS A 160 10.03 -1.99 -3.21
CA HIS A 160 10.40 -0.65 -2.74
C HIS A 160 11.03 -0.62 -1.34
N LYS A 161 10.84 -1.68 -0.53
CA LYS A 161 11.49 -1.83 0.78
C LYS A 161 12.89 -2.44 0.70
N ILE A 162 13.27 -2.99 -0.46
CA ILE A 162 14.61 -3.60 -0.64
C ILE A 162 15.65 -2.48 -0.84
N PRO A 163 16.79 -2.50 -0.13
CA PRO A 163 17.85 -1.52 -0.32
C PRO A 163 18.34 -1.45 -1.77
N ILE A 164 18.55 -0.23 -2.28
CA ILE A 164 19.03 0.01 -3.66
C ILE A 164 20.37 -0.71 -3.92
N THR A 165 21.21 -0.86 -2.88
CA THR A 165 22.47 -1.61 -2.92
C THR A 165 22.29 -3.09 -3.30
N ILE A 166 21.18 -3.72 -2.90
CA ILE A 166 20.82 -5.09 -3.28
C ILE A 166 20.22 -5.10 -4.69
N LEU A 167 19.30 -4.16 -4.97
CA LEU A 167 18.64 -4.05 -6.27
C LEU A 167 19.64 -3.87 -7.42
N SER A 168 20.71 -3.10 -7.23
CA SER A 168 21.74 -2.87 -8.26
C SER A 168 22.64 -4.09 -8.53
N ARG A 169 22.58 -5.13 -7.68
CA ARG A 169 23.38 -6.37 -7.78
C ARG A 169 22.53 -7.57 -8.21
N CYS A 170 21.22 -7.40 -8.42
CA CYS A 170 20.28 -8.47 -8.77
C CYS A 170 19.63 -8.22 -10.14
N GLN A 171 19.46 -9.27 -10.94
CA GLN A 171 18.58 -9.22 -12.11
C GLN A 171 17.11 -9.23 -11.65
N ARG A 172 16.41 -8.11 -11.80
CA ARG A 172 15.01 -7.97 -11.41
C ARG A 172 14.06 -8.48 -12.50
N HIS A 173 13.08 -9.29 -12.09
CA HIS A 173 11.94 -9.70 -12.89
C HIS A 173 10.64 -9.35 -12.16
N ASP A 174 9.83 -8.48 -12.75
CA ASP A 174 8.52 -8.11 -12.24
C ASP A 174 7.42 -9.02 -12.82
N LEU A 175 6.77 -9.78 -11.94
CA LEU A 175 5.58 -10.56 -12.22
C LEU A 175 4.34 -9.66 -12.12
N LYS A 176 3.44 -9.79 -13.08
CA LYS A 176 2.18 -9.04 -13.13
C LYS A 176 1.06 -9.80 -12.41
N ARG A 177 -0.09 -9.16 -12.15
CA ARG A 177 -1.32 -9.92 -11.84
C ARG A 177 -1.66 -10.81 -13.03
N ILE A 178 -2.29 -11.96 -12.78
CA ILE A 178 -2.71 -12.86 -13.84
C ILE A 178 -4.09 -12.40 -14.33
N GLU A 179 -4.24 -12.27 -15.65
CA GLU A 179 -5.51 -11.91 -16.31
C GLU A 179 -6.62 -12.89 -15.90
N LEU A 180 -7.83 -12.41 -15.57
CA LEU A 180 -8.90 -13.29 -15.06
C LEU A 180 -9.25 -14.42 -16.04
N ASN A 181 -9.32 -14.12 -17.35
CA ASN A 181 -9.48 -15.14 -18.40
C ASN A 181 -8.50 -16.30 -18.28
N ALA A 182 -7.23 -16.02 -17.95
CA ALA A 182 -6.20 -17.04 -17.80
C ALA A 182 -6.30 -17.81 -16.45
N VAL A 183 -6.83 -17.16 -15.40
CA VAL A 183 -7.17 -17.85 -14.13
C VAL A 183 -8.36 -18.78 -14.34
N VAL A 184 -9.45 -18.30 -14.96
CA VAL A 184 -10.66 -19.10 -15.25
C VAL A 184 -10.32 -20.30 -16.14
N ALA A 185 -9.67 -20.09 -17.28
CA ALA A 185 -9.30 -21.20 -18.18
C ALA A 185 -8.39 -22.25 -17.53
N HIS A 186 -7.54 -21.85 -16.56
CA HIS A 186 -6.76 -22.81 -15.78
C HIS A 186 -7.62 -23.56 -14.76
N MET A 187 -8.54 -22.90 -14.07
CA MET A 187 -9.46 -23.56 -13.14
C MET A 187 -10.41 -24.51 -13.88
N GLU A 188 -10.92 -24.16 -15.06
CA GLU A 188 -11.71 -25.04 -15.92
C GLU A 188 -10.93 -26.32 -16.28
N ALA A 189 -9.67 -26.17 -16.72
CA ALA A 189 -8.81 -27.30 -17.05
C ALA A 189 -8.49 -28.19 -15.82
N LEU A 190 -8.46 -27.63 -14.61
CA LEU A 190 -8.28 -28.38 -13.37
C LEU A 190 -9.56 -29.08 -12.91
N CYS A 191 -10.72 -28.43 -13.03
CA CYS A 191 -12.01 -29.05 -12.72
C CYS A 191 -12.27 -30.27 -13.62
N GLN A 192 -11.91 -30.17 -14.91
CA GLN A 192 -11.93 -31.31 -15.84
C GLN A 192 -10.99 -32.45 -15.44
N GLN A 193 -9.84 -32.16 -14.81
CA GLN A 193 -8.87 -33.18 -14.35
C GLN A 193 -9.25 -33.85 -13.04
N GLU A 194 -10.00 -33.16 -12.16
CA GLU A 194 -10.51 -33.69 -10.89
C GLU A 194 -11.96 -34.21 -11.03
N GLU A 195 -12.50 -34.26 -12.25
CA GLU A 195 -13.86 -34.71 -12.60
C GLU A 195 -14.99 -33.93 -11.87
N VAL A 196 -14.78 -32.64 -11.57
CA VAL A 196 -15.77 -31.79 -10.89
C VAL A 196 -16.52 -30.88 -11.86
N VAL A 197 -17.83 -30.82 -11.72
CA VAL A 197 -18.71 -29.89 -12.44
C VAL A 197 -18.89 -28.60 -11.62
N ILE A 198 -18.46 -27.47 -12.18
CA ILE A 198 -18.68 -26.13 -11.63
C ILE A 198 -19.19 -25.23 -12.75
N SER A 199 -20.18 -24.37 -12.49
CA SER A 199 -20.64 -23.39 -13.45
C SER A 199 -19.54 -22.38 -13.81
N SER A 200 -19.49 -21.94 -15.07
CA SER A 200 -18.52 -20.93 -15.49
C SER A 200 -18.72 -19.61 -14.73
N GLY A 201 -19.96 -19.24 -14.38
CA GLY A 201 -20.28 -18.08 -13.55
C GLY A 201 -19.58 -18.11 -12.18
N ASN A 202 -19.55 -19.26 -11.51
CA ASN A 202 -18.85 -19.44 -10.25
C ASN A 202 -17.33 -19.35 -10.40
N LEU A 203 -16.76 -19.93 -11.46
CA LEU A 203 -15.32 -19.82 -11.75
C LEU A 203 -14.89 -18.36 -12.00
N TRP A 204 -15.72 -17.57 -12.69
CA TRP A 204 -15.52 -16.12 -12.83
C TRP A 204 -15.58 -15.37 -11.50
N SER A 205 -16.53 -15.71 -10.62
CA SER A 205 -16.61 -15.13 -9.26
C SER A 205 -15.37 -15.44 -8.41
N ILE A 206 -14.87 -16.69 -8.43
CA ILE A 206 -13.64 -17.10 -7.74
C ILE A 206 -12.42 -16.37 -8.31
N ALA A 207 -12.29 -16.28 -9.64
CA ALA A 207 -11.18 -15.60 -10.29
C ALA A 207 -11.15 -14.11 -9.92
N ARG A 208 -12.31 -13.45 -9.88
CA ARG A 208 -12.46 -12.05 -9.46
C ARG A 208 -12.06 -11.85 -8.00
N GLU A 209 -12.55 -12.68 -7.09
CA GLU A 209 -12.23 -12.61 -5.66
C GLU A 209 -10.73 -12.84 -5.39
N SER A 210 -10.07 -13.70 -6.19
CA SER A 210 -8.62 -13.90 -6.11
C SER A 210 -7.77 -12.69 -6.50
N GLY A 211 -8.36 -11.69 -7.18
CA GLY A 211 -7.65 -10.51 -7.69
C GLY A 211 -6.46 -10.83 -8.62
N GLY A 212 -6.52 -11.92 -9.39
CA GLY A 212 -5.41 -12.35 -10.26
C GLY A 212 -4.26 -13.06 -9.53
N SER A 213 -4.54 -13.62 -8.34
CA SER A 213 -3.63 -14.51 -7.59
C SER A 213 -4.02 -15.97 -7.81
N MET A 214 -3.24 -16.73 -8.57
CA MET A 214 -3.51 -18.15 -8.80
C MET A 214 -3.52 -18.96 -7.50
N ARG A 215 -2.63 -18.63 -6.55
CA ARG A 215 -2.59 -19.32 -5.26
C ARG A 215 -3.91 -19.16 -4.50
N ASP A 216 -4.43 -17.93 -4.44
CA ASP A 216 -5.62 -17.65 -3.66
C ASP A 216 -6.89 -18.14 -4.41
N ALA A 217 -6.93 -18.06 -5.75
CA ALA A 217 -7.97 -18.67 -6.59
C ALA A 217 -8.10 -20.20 -6.35
N LEU A 218 -6.97 -20.93 -6.42
CA LEU A 218 -6.97 -22.38 -6.16
C LEU A 218 -7.26 -22.72 -4.69
N SER A 219 -7.06 -21.80 -3.75
CA SER A 219 -7.40 -22.01 -2.34
C SER A 219 -8.90 -21.82 -2.08
N LEU A 220 -9.52 -20.84 -2.74
CA LEU A 220 -10.97 -20.64 -2.75
C LEU A 220 -11.69 -21.81 -3.43
N LEU A 221 -11.16 -22.29 -4.57
CA LEU A 221 -11.67 -23.48 -5.25
C LEU A 221 -11.61 -24.72 -4.34
N ASP A 222 -10.46 -24.98 -3.70
CA ASP A 222 -10.27 -26.09 -2.74
C ASP A 222 -11.27 -26.02 -1.57
N GLN A 223 -11.55 -24.81 -1.06
CA GLN A 223 -12.55 -24.58 -0.01
C GLN A 223 -13.98 -24.87 -0.48
N ILE A 224 -14.35 -24.46 -1.70
CA ILE A 224 -15.66 -24.74 -2.29
C ILE A 224 -15.86 -26.25 -2.46
N LEU A 225 -14.85 -26.95 -2.99
CA LEU A 225 -14.87 -28.41 -3.15
C LEU A 225 -14.97 -29.15 -1.81
N ALA A 226 -14.24 -28.69 -0.78
CA ALA A 226 -14.28 -29.29 0.56
C ALA A 226 -15.63 -29.09 1.29
N CYS A 227 -16.47 -28.16 0.83
CA CYS A 227 -17.79 -27.88 1.39
C CYS A 227 -18.96 -28.51 0.61
N SER A 228 -18.70 -29.15 -0.55
CA SER A 228 -19.75 -29.71 -1.41
C SER A 228 -19.76 -31.24 -1.43
N ASP A 229 -20.80 -31.84 -0.87
CA ASP A 229 -21.13 -33.27 -0.99
C ASP A 229 -21.99 -33.59 -2.24
N GLY A 230 -21.94 -32.77 -3.30
CA GLY A 230 -22.79 -32.91 -4.48
C GLY A 230 -22.65 -31.78 -5.52
N GLU A 231 -23.66 -31.62 -6.39
CA GLU A 231 -23.70 -30.53 -7.38
C GLU A 231 -23.66 -29.15 -6.71
N LEU A 232 -22.78 -28.28 -7.21
CA LEU A 232 -22.55 -26.94 -6.67
C LEU A 232 -23.57 -25.93 -7.21
N ASP A 233 -24.52 -25.54 -6.36
CA ASP A 233 -25.45 -24.45 -6.62
C ASP A 233 -24.74 -23.07 -6.63
N ASP A 234 -25.05 -22.24 -7.62
CA ASP A 234 -24.51 -20.88 -7.79
C ASP A 234 -24.84 -19.98 -6.60
N ALA A 235 -26.02 -20.16 -5.98
CA ALA A 235 -26.41 -19.44 -4.77
C ALA A 235 -25.54 -19.86 -3.57
N TYR A 236 -25.15 -21.13 -3.47
CA TYR A 236 -24.28 -21.62 -2.40
C TYR A 236 -22.86 -21.07 -2.52
N VAL A 237 -22.27 -21.11 -3.71
CA VAL A 237 -20.91 -20.58 -3.95
C VAL A 237 -20.85 -19.07 -3.69
N THR A 238 -21.88 -18.33 -4.11
CA THR A 238 -21.95 -16.88 -3.87
C THR A 238 -21.99 -16.54 -2.38
N ASN A 239 -22.79 -17.28 -1.60
CA ASN A 239 -22.85 -17.13 -0.15
C ASN A 239 -21.51 -17.52 0.54
N LEU A 240 -20.85 -18.60 0.08
CA LEU A 240 -19.57 -19.05 0.66
C LEU A 240 -18.42 -18.08 0.39
N LEU A 241 -18.42 -17.40 -0.77
CA LEU A 241 -17.49 -16.30 -1.07
C LEU A 241 -17.80 -15.01 -0.28
N GLY A 242 -18.90 -14.96 0.46
CA GLY A 242 -19.38 -13.74 1.13
C GLY A 242 -19.73 -12.63 0.14
N GLY A 243 -20.04 -12.99 -1.11
CA GLY A 243 -20.52 -12.07 -2.13
C GLY A 243 -22.03 -11.87 -2.05
N MET A 244 -22.52 -10.83 -2.70
CA MET A 244 -23.94 -10.72 -3.04
C MET A 244 -24.19 -11.30 -4.41
N ASP A 245 -25.38 -11.87 -4.61
CA ASP A 245 -25.85 -12.26 -5.92
C ASP A 245 -25.84 -11.04 -6.86
N ARG A 246 -25.39 -11.27 -8.09
CA ARG A 246 -25.28 -10.26 -9.15
C ARG A 246 -26.64 -9.67 -9.50
N SER A 247 -27.72 -10.44 -9.35
CA SER A 247 -29.11 -9.96 -9.46
C SER A 247 -29.34 -8.68 -8.65
N VAL A 248 -28.83 -8.60 -7.42
CA VAL A 248 -29.00 -7.46 -6.51
C VAL A 248 -28.40 -6.18 -7.11
N PHE A 249 -27.24 -6.26 -7.77
CA PHE A 249 -26.61 -5.09 -8.41
C PHE A 249 -27.37 -4.64 -9.66
N PHE A 250 -27.90 -5.58 -10.45
CA PHE A 250 -28.77 -5.28 -11.60
C PHE A 250 -30.10 -4.66 -11.16
N ASP A 251 -30.76 -5.22 -10.15
CA ASP A 251 -31.98 -4.67 -9.55
C ASP A 251 -31.76 -3.27 -8.97
N PHE A 252 -30.63 -3.07 -8.28
CA PHE A 252 -30.28 -1.78 -7.69
C PHE A 252 -30.03 -0.72 -8.76
N SER A 253 -29.22 -1.04 -9.78
CA SER A 253 -28.96 -0.10 -10.88
C SER A 253 -30.22 0.18 -11.72
N ALA A 254 -31.11 -0.79 -11.89
CA ALA A 254 -32.42 -0.58 -12.52
C ALA A 254 -33.30 0.37 -11.69
N ALA A 255 -33.34 0.21 -10.36
CA ALA A 255 -34.06 1.11 -9.46
C ALA A 255 -33.49 2.54 -9.49
N VAL A 256 -32.16 2.71 -9.57
CA VAL A 256 -31.50 4.01 -9.74
C VAL A 256 -31.90 4.68 -11.06
N PHE A 257 -31.88 3.95 -12.18
CA PHE A 257 -32.27 4.51 -13.48
C PHE A 257 -33.78 4.80 -13.59
N ALA A 258 -34.63 4.04 -12.89
CA ALA A 258 -36.06 4.30 -12.77
C ALA A 258 -36.41 5.43 -11.78
N GLY A 259 -35.45 5.89 -10.96
CA GLY A 259 -35.68 6.86 -9.90
C GLY A 259 -36.47 6.30 -8.70
N ASP A 260 -36.60 4.99 -8.55
CA ASP A 260 -37.38 4.36 -7.47
C ASP A 260 -36.59 4.30 -6.16
N LEU A 261 -36.67 5.40 -5.41
CA LEU A 261 -36.08 5.53 -4.09
C LEU A 261 -36.59 4.49 -3.09
N SER A 262 -37.86 4.06 -3.18
CA SER A 262 -38.43 3.05 -2.28
C SER A 262 -37.77 1.70 -2.48
N ARG A 263 -37.58 1.27 -3.74
CA ARG A 263 -36.87 0.04 -4.08
C ARG A 263 -35.39 0.10 -3.71
N ILE A 264 -34.71 1.24 -3.92
CA ILE A 264 -33.33 1.45 -3.48
C ILE A 264 -33.18 1.22 -1.97
N LEU A 265 -34.02 1.87 -1.16
CA LEU A 265 -33.98 1.75 0.30
C LEU A 265 -34.31 0.33 0.77
N ALA A 266 -35.24 -0.36 0.11
CA ALA A 266 -35.56 -1.76 0.41
C ALA A 266 -34.39 -2.72 0.14
N VAL A 267 -33.62 -2.51 -0.94
CA VAL A 267 -32.40 -3.30 -1.21
C VAL A 267 -31.31 -3.01 -0.16
N ILE A 268 -31.08 -1.75 0.22
CA ILE A 268 -30.11 -1.39 1.28
C ILE A 268 -30.48 -2.07 2.61
N ASP A 269 -31.76 -2.07 2.99
CA ASP A 269 -32.23 -2.70 4.21
C ASP A 269 -32.09 -4.25 4.16
N THR A 270 -32.28 -4.84 2.98
CA THR A 270 -32.07 -6.28 2.74
C THR A 270 -30.60 -6.67 2.90
N VAL A 271 -29.68 -5.92 2.28
CA VAL A 271 -28.23 -6.11 2.41
C VAL A 271 -27.79 -5.95 3.88
N TYR A 272 -28.31 -4.94 4.57
CA TYR A 272 -28.03 -4.72 6.00
C TYR A 272 -28.53 -5.88 6.90
N LYS A 273 -29.75 -6.37 6.68
CA LYS A 273 -30.32 -7.50 7.44
C LYS A 273 -29.57 -8.82 7.21
N ASN A 274 -29.00 -9.01 6.02
CA ASN A 274 -28.19 -10.18 5.69
C ASN A 274 -26.77 -10.14 6.30
N GLY A 275 -26.43 -9.11 7.10
CA GLY A 275 -25.14 -9.01 7.78
C GLY A 275 -23.95 -8.68 6.89
N GLN A 276 -24.20 -8.25 5.65
CA GLN A 276 -23.18 -7.88 4.66
C GLN A 276 -22.46 -6.57 5.04
N ASP A 277 -21.19 -6.42 4.64
CA ASP A 277 -20.47 -5.16 4.83
C ASP A 277 -20.93 -4.12 3.79
N LEU A 278 -21.66 -3.10 4.24
CA LEU A 278 -22.12 -2.00 3.39
C LEU A 278 -20.97 -1.22 2.74
N LYS A 279 -19.76 -1.20 3.31
CA LYS A 279 -18.59 -0.56 2.68
C LYS A 279 -18.09 -1.37 1.48
N ARG A 280 -18.09 -2.70 1.60
CA ARG A 280 -17.81 -3.62 0.48
C ARG A 280 -18.89 -3.49 -0.59
N PHE A 281 -20.17 -3.55 -0.21
CA PHE A 281 -21.30 -3.37 -1.13
C PHE A 281 -21.20 -2.07 -1.93
N TYR A 282 -20.85 -0.96 -1.27
CA TYR A 282 -20.67 0.33 -1.94
C TYR A 282 -19.52 0.32 -2.95
N ALA A 283 -18.39 -0.31 -2.61
CA ALA A 283 -17.24 -0.43 -3.51
C ALA A 283 -17.56 -1.29 -4.75
N ASP A 284 -18.25 -2.43 -4.55
CA ASP A 284 -18.71 -3.29 -5.63
C ASP A 284 -19.75 -2.58 -6.52
N LEU A 285 -20.64 -1.79 -5.93
CA LEU A 285 -21.62 -0.99 -6.65
C LEU A 285 -20.97 0.14 -7.48
N LEU A 286 -19.96 0.82 -6.93
CA LEU A 286 -19.17 1.82 -7.66
C LEU A 286 -18.46 1.20 -8.88
N MET A 287 -17.93 -0.03 -8.72
CA MET A 287 -17.35 -0.79 -9.83
C MET A 287 -18.40 -1.23 -10.86
N HIS A 288 -19.60 -1.62 -10.42
CA HIS A 288 -20.72 -1.91 -11.32
C HIS A 288 -21.10 -0.68 -12.17
N PHE A 289 -21.26 0.50 -11.57
CA PHE A 289 -21.54 1.73 -12.33
C PHE A 289 -20.41 2.14 -13.28
N ARG A 290 -19.14 1.96 -12.89
CA ARG A 290 -17.99 2.11 -13.80
C ARG A 290 -18.12 1.19 -15.02
N HIS A 291 -18.49 -0.06 -14.80
CA HIS A 291 -18.66 -1.04 -15.88
C HIS A 291 -19.84 -0.68 -16.80
N LEU A 292 -20.99 -0.25 -16.26
CA LEU A 292 -22.14 0.23 -17.03
C LEU A 292 -21.73 1.41 -17.95
N MET A 293 -20.93 2.36 -17.44
CA MET A 293 -20.42 3.49 -18.21
C MET A 293 -19.51 3.04 -19.36
N LEU A 294 -18.53 2.16 -19.08
CA LEU A 294 -17.61 1.64 -20.11
C LEU A 294 -18.35 0.87 -21.22
N VAL A 295 -19.36 0.07 -20.84
CA VAL A 295 -20.22 -0.66 -21.79
C VAL A 295 -21.02 0.32 -22.67
N LYS A 296 -21.61 1.39 -22.09
CA LYS A 296 -22.32 2.43 -22.87
C LYS A 296 -21.42 3.13 -23.88
N MET A 297 -20.20 3.46 -23.47
CA MET A 297 -19.21 4.15 -24.31
C MET A 297 -18.59 3.23 -25.38
N LYS A 298 -18.89 1.92 -25.38
CA LYS A 298 -18.29 0.91 -26.27
C LYS A 298 -16.75 0.92 -26.24
N VAL A 299 -16.16 1.24 -25.08
CA VAL A 299 -14.72 1.12 -24.87
C VAL A 299 -14.34 -0.35 -25.01
N ARG A 300 -13.26 -0.65 -25.73
CA ARG A 300 -12.90 -2.03 -26.11
C ARG A 300 -12.83 -2.96 -24.90
N SER A 301 -13.30 -4.18 -25.11
CA SER A 301 -13.33 -5.30 -24.16
C SER A 301 -11.98 -5.64 -23.54
N GLU A 302 -10.86 -5.24 -24.16
CA GLU A 302 -9.49 -5.34 -23.65
C GLU A 302 -9.27 -4.64 -22.30
N ILE A 303 -10.11 -3.67 -21.91
CA ILE A 303 -10.06 -2.98 -20.61
C ILE A 303 -11.12 -3.53 -19.64
N LEU A 304 -12.11 -4.28 -20.12
CA LEU A 304 -13.20 -4.90 -19.34
C LEU A 304 -12.79 -6.29 -18.84
N VAL A 305 -11.59 -6.39 -18.25
CA VAL A 305 -10.92 -7.65 -17.87
C VAL A 305 -11.68 -8.44 -16.78
N ASP A 306 -12.56 -7.78 -16.03
CA ASP A 306 -13.16 -8.28 -14.79
C ASP A 306 -14.59 -8.84 -14.93
N LEU A 307 -15.12 -8.99 -16.16
CA LEU A 307 -16.51 -9.39 -16.43
C LEU A 307 -16.62 -10.63 -17.32
N SER A 308 -17.61 -11.49 -17.04
CA SER A 308 -17.97 -12.60 -17.93
C SER A 308 -18.73 -12.11 -19.17
N PRO A 309 -18.69 -12.85 -20.30
CA PRO A 309 -19.39 -12.43 -21.53
C PRO A 309 -20.90 -12.19 -21.36
N GLY A 310 -21.59 -13.05 -20.59
CA GLY A 310 -23.04 -12.92 -20.34
C GLY A 310 -23.43 -11.71 -19.47
N GLU A 311 -22.54 -11.27 -18.56
CA GLU A 311 -22.73 -10.02 -17.83
C GLU A 311 -22.65 -8.81 -18.77
N ILE A 312 -21.69 -8.80 -19.69
CA ILE A 312 -21.52 -7.70 -20.66
C ILE A 312 -22.79 -7.53 -21.52
N GLU A 313 -23.41 -8.63 -21.94
CA GLU A 313 -24.68 -8.62 -22.67
C GLU A 313 -25.85 -8.07 -21.83
N SER A 314 -25.96 -8.51 -20.57
CA SER A 314 -27.00 -8.05 -19.64
C SER A 314 -26.85 -6.58 -19.26
N MET A 315 -25.62 -6.11 -19.05
CA MET A 315 -25.29 -4.70 -18.84
C MET A 315 -25.59 -3.86 -20.09
N ALA A 316 -25.26 -4.37 -21.29
CA ALA A 316 -25.56 -3.69 -22.55
C ALA A 316 -27.07 -3.57 -22.78
N ALA A 317 -27.87 -4.58 -22.39
CA ALA A 317 -29.32 -4.53 -22.45
C ALA A 317 -29.90 -3.47 -21.50
N GLN A 318 -29.47 -3.48 -20.23
CA GLN A 318 -29.94 -2.53 -19.21
C GLN A 318 -29.63 -1.06 -19.56
N VAL A 319 -28.45 -0.84 -20.15
CA VAL A 319 -27.91 0.50 -20.42
C VAL A 319 -28.31 1.03 -21.80
N LYS A 320 -29.09 0.26 -22.58
CA LYS A 320 -29.53 0.62 -23.93
C LYS A 320 -30.27 1.96 -23.98
N ASP A 321 -31.28 2.12 -23.14
CA ASP A 321 -32.22 3.26 -23.18
C ASP A 321 -31.83 4.40 -22.23
N VAL A 322 -30.80 4.21 -21.39
CA VAL A 322 -30.26 5.21 -20.46
C VAL A 322 -29.32 6.18 -21.19
N SER A 323 -29.32 7.47 -20.85
CA SER A 323 -28.37 8.43 -21.43
C SER A 323 -26.96 8.29 -20.82
N ALA A 324 -25.91 8.47 -21.63
CA ALA A 324 -24.54 8.39 -21.13
C ALA A 324 -24.23 9.48 -20.08
N ALA A 325 -24.81 10.67 -20.23
CA ALA A 325 -24.67 11.77 -19.28
C ALA A 325 -25.28 11.45 -17.90
N LEU A 326 -26.39 10.71 -17.83
CA LEU A 326 -26.97 10.30 -16.54
C LEU A 326 -26.06 9.30 -15.82
N ILE A 327 -25.48 8.34 -16.56
CA ILE A 327 -24.56 7.35 -15.99
C ILE A 327 -23.29 8.02 -15.48
N ASP A 328 -22.74 8.98 -16.23
CA ASP A 328 -21.58 9.78 -15.83
C ASP A 328 -21.82 10.60 -14.56
N GLN A 329 -22.99 11.27 -14.47
CA GLN A 329 -23.40 12.03 -13.28
C GLN A 329 -23.56 11.13 -12.05
N VAL A 330 -24.24 10.00 -12.19
CA VAL A 330 -24.42 9.01 -11.11
C VAL A 330 -23.06 8.45 -10.68
N PHE A 331 -22.21 8.04 -11.62
CA PHE A 331 -20.88 7.51 -11.32
C PHE A 331 -19.99 8.55 -10.62
N THR A 332 -19.99 9.80 -11.09
CA THR A 332 -19.22 10.91 -10.49
C THR A 332 -19.66 11.18 -9.05
N LEU A 333 -20.96 11.17 -8.76
CA LEU A 333 -21.47 11.36 -7.40
C LEU A 333 -21.13 10.17 -6.48
N LEU A 334 -21.23 8.94 -6.98
CA LEU A 334 -20.80 7.75 -6.24
C LEU A 334 -19.29 7.76 -5.95
N PHE A 335 -18.48 8.18 -6.92
CA PHE A 335 -17.03 8.31 -6.76
C PHE A 335 -16.67 9.39 -5.72
N ASN A 336 -17.27 10.57 -5.81
CA ASN A 336 -17.04 11.67 -4.87
C ASN A 336 -17.45 11.33 -3.42
N ALA A 337 -18.46 10.47 -3.25
CA ALA A 337 -18.91 10.03 -1.92
C ALA A 337 -18.16 8.81 -1.37
N GLU A 338 -17.27 8.16 -2.13
CA GLU A 338 -16.51 6.98 -1.72
C GLU A 338 -15.66 7.25 -0.47
N ALA A 339 -14.94 8.37 -0.44
CA ALA A 339 -14.13 8.75 0.73
C ALA A 339 -14.99 8.94 1.99
N SER A 340 -16.17 9.55 1.85
CA SER A 340 -17.13 9.70 2.96
C SER A 340 -17.65 8.36 3.44
N MET A 341 -18.00 7.43 2.54
CA MET A 341 -18.44 6.07 2.88
C MET A 341 -17.35 5.26 3.59
N ARG A 342 -16.11 5.33 3.12
CA ARG A 342 -14.97 4.63 3.71
C ARG A 342 -14.75 5.02 5.18
N HIS A 343 -14.88 6.31 5.49
CA HIS A 343 -14.66 6.85 6.83
C HIS A 343 -15.95 7.03 7.67
N ALA A 344 -17.13 6.71 7.13
CA ALA A 344 -18.40 6.84 7.85
C ALA A 344 -18.45 5.93 9.10
N PHE A 345 -18.91 6.52 10.22
CA PHE A 345 -19.27 5.80 11.45
C PHE A 345 -20.60 5.04 11.30
N GLN A 346 -21.52 5.55 10.47
CA GLN A 346 -22.77 4.90 10.10
C GLN A 346 -22.85 4.73 8.57
N PRO A 347 -22.31 3.64 8.00
CA PRO A 347 -22.30 3.42 6.55
C PRO A 347 -23.69 3.39 5.92
N ARG A 348 -24.70 2.88 6.64
CA ARG A 348 -26.10 2.85 6.19
C ARG A 348 -26.62 4.26 5.89
N LEU A 349 -26.60 5.16 6.87
CA LEU A 349 -27.06 6.54 6.72
C LEU A 349 -26.26 7.28 5.64
N ALA A 350 -24.94 7.07 5.59
CA ALA A 350 -24.10 7.66 4.55
C ALA A 350 -24.51 7.18 3.14
N MET A 351 -24.81 5.89 2.96
CA MET A 351 -25.29 5.34 1.69
C MET A 351 -26.66 5.91 1.31
N GLU A 352 -27.62 5.90 2.24
CA GLU A 352 -28.95 6.47 2.04
C GLU A 352 -28.85 7.95 1.60
N MET A 353 -28.01 8.76 2.26
CA MET A 353 -27.74 10.16 1.90
C MET A 353 -27.19 10.35 0.49
N VAL A 354 -26.37 9.43 -0.02
CA VAL A 354 -25.88 9.47 -1.41
C VAL A 354 -27.02 9.20 -2.39
N PHE A 355 -27.89 8.24 -2.12
CA PHE A 355 -29.02 7.95 -3.00
C PHE A 355 -30.14 8.98 -2.94
N PHE A 356 -30.37 9.65 -1.80
CA PHE A 356 -31.22 10.85 -1.76
C PHE A 356 -30.69 11.96 -2.67
N LYS A 357 -29.37 12.22 -2.67
CA LYS A 357 -28.75 13.19 -3.59
C LYS A 357 -28.86 12.77 -5.05
N ILE A 358 -28.70 11.48 -5.35
CA ILE A 358 -28.84 10.95 -6.73
C ILE A 358 -30.30 11.05 -7.20
N HIS A 359 -31.29 10.77 -6.35
CA HIS A 359 -32.70 10.93 -6.69
C HIS A 359 -33.11 12.41 -6.91
N GLN A 360 -32.42 13.35 -6.25
CA GLN A 360 -32.61 14.80 -6.47
C GLN A 360 -31.99 15.31 -7.79
N ILE A 361 -31.28 14.47 -8.56
CA ILE A 361 -30.83 14.83 -9.91
C ILE A 361 -32.06 14.86 -10.82
N VAL A 362 -32.62 16.05 -11.02
CA VAL A 362 -33.44 16.32 -12.21
C VAL A 362 -32.58 15.98 -13.43
N PRO A 363 -33.04 15.12 -14.36
CA PRO A 363 -32.26 14.79 -15.54
C PRO A 363 -31.91 16.09 -16.27
N ALA A 364 -30.61 16.34 -16.45
CA ALA A 364 -30.12 17.57 -17.06
C ALA A 364 -30.72 17.68 -18.47
N LEU A 365 -31.75 18.52 -18.60
CA LEU A 365 -32.34 18.86 -19.90
C LEU A 365 -31.20 19.38 -20.77
N PRO A 366 -30.92 18.74 -21.92
CA PRO A 366 -29.88 19.25 -22.81
C PRO A 366 -30.25 20.67 -23.19
N ILE A 367 -29.26 21.56 -23.26
CA ILE A 367 -29.48 22.99 -23.46
C ILE A 367 -30.31 23.23 -24.73
N ASP A 368 -30.15 22.40 -25.76
CA ASP A 368 -30.96 22.41 -26.98
C ASP A 368 -32.47 22.23 -26.74
N GLN A 369 -32.89 21.42 -25.77
CA GLN A 369 -34.31 21.27 -25.41
C GLN A 369 -34.82 22.44 -24.56
N LEU A 370 -33.96 23.10 -23.79
CA LEU A 370 -34.31 24.35 -23.11
C LEU A 370 -34.43 25.49 -24.12
N ILE A 371 -33.50 25.61 -25.08
CA ILE A 371 -33.57 26.55 -26.19
C ILE A 371 -34.82 26.30 -27.03
N GLN A 372 -35.09 25.06 -27.48
CA GLN A 372 -36.30 24.75 -28.24
C GLN A 372 -37.59 25.06 -27.46
N ARG A 373 -37.62 24.85 -26.13
CA ARG A 373 -38.76 25.25 -25.31
C ARG A 373 -38.88 26.77 -25.19
N MET A 374 -37.78 27.49 -25.01
CA MET A 374 -37.76 28.95 -25.00
C MET A 374 -38.19 29.54 -26.34
N ASP A 375 -37.67 29.03 -27.46
CA ASP A 375 -38.08 29.42 -28.82
C ASP A 375 -39.56 29.12 -29.07
N SER A 376 -40.08 27.98 -28.60
CA SER A 376 -41.51 27.65 -28.70
C SER A 376 -42.41 28.58 -27.86
N LEU A 377 -41.93 29.06 -26.71
CA LEU A 377 -42.62 30.04 -25.86
C LEU A 377 -42.53 31.47 -26.43
N LEU A 378 -41.40 31.82 -27.05
CA LEU A 378 -41.21 33.09 -27.76
C LEU A 378 -42.00 33.14 -29.09
N SER A 379 -42.33 31.97 -29.64
CA SER A 379 -43.19 31.80 -30.82
C SER A 379 -44.69 31.78 -30.49
N ASP A 380 -45.08 31.78 -29.21
CA ASP A 380 -46.49 31.77 -28.80
C ASP A 380 -47.09 33.19 -28.91
N PRO A 381 -48.09 33.42 -29.79
CA PRO A 381 -48.59 34.77 -30.07
C PRO A 381 -49.17 35.51 -28.85
N GLN A 382 -49.51 34.80 -27.77
CA GLN A 382 -50.12 35.41 -26.58
C GLN A 382 -49.15 36.26 -25.75
N LEU A 383 -47.84 36.06 -25.89
CA LEU A 383 -46.81 36.85 -25.19
C LEU A 383 -46.40 38.13 -25.93
N GLN A 384 -46.82 38.31 -27.19
CA GLN A 384 -46.56 39.53 -27.98
C GLN A 384 -47.65 40.60 -27.81
N ALA A 385 -48.73 40.32 -27.09
CA ALA A 385 -49.84 41.23 -26.86
C ALA A 385 -49.73 41.99 -25.52
N VAL A 386 -48.67 42.80 -25.36
CA VAL A 386 -48.61 43.82 -24.30
C VAL A 386 -49.11 45.15 -24.90
N PRO A 387 -50.20 45.76 -24.39
CA PRO A 387 -50.67 47.05 -24.89
C PRO A 387 -49.68 48.17 -24.55
N GLU A 388 -49.48 49.11 -25.49
CA GLU A 388 -48.73 50.35 -25.24
C GLU A 388 -49.44 51.19 -24.16
N ALA A 389 -48.85 51.27 -22.97
CA ALA A 389 -49.32 52.14 -21.90
C ALA A 389 -48.16 52.72 -21.09
N GLY A 390 -47.83 54.00 -21.37
CA GLY A 390 -47.17 54.91 -20.42
C GLY A 390 -45.75 54.55 -19.96
N ILE A 391 -44.74 54.89 -20.77
CA ILE A 391 -43.37 55.01 -20.28
C ILE A 391 -43.29 56.22 -19.35
N VAL A 392 -43.23 55.99 -18.04
CA VAL A 392 -42.92 57.04 -17.05
C VAL A 392 -41.41 57.08 -16.84
N GLU A 393 -40.79 58.24 -17.06
CA GLU A 393 -39.36 58.42 -16.87
C GLU A 393 -38.94 58.25 -15.40
N ALA A 394 -38.15 57.21 -15.12
CA ALA A 394 -37.37 57.11 -13.89
C ALA A 394 -35.92 57.49 -14.19
N GLN A 395 -35.54 58.73 -13.85
CA GLN A 395 -34.18 59.24 -14.07
C GLN A 395 -33.17 58.50 -13.16
N SER A 396 -32.37 57.61 -13.74
CA SER A 396 -31.18 57.06 -13.10
C SER A 396 -29.96 57.94 -13.36
N ALA A 397 -29.55 58.71 -12.35
CA ALA A 397 -28.23 59.32 -12.36
C ALA A 397 -27.17 58.25 -12.08
N TYR A 398 -26.24 58.02 -13.00
CA TYR A 398 -24.79 57.86 -12.71
C TYR A 398 -23.98 57.96 -14.02
N GLY A 399 -22.80 58.57 -13.94
CA GLY A 399 -22.10 59.12 -15.10
C GLY A 399 -21.41 58.11 -16.01
N SER A 400 -21.42 58.41 -17.32
CA SER A 400 -20.60 57.73 -18.32
C SER A 400 -19.17 58.30 -18.35
N ALA A 401 -18.18 57.41 -18.28
CA ALA A 401 -16.81 57.70 -18.68
C ALA A 401 -16.46 56.80 -19.87
N ALA A 402 -16.52 57.37 -21.07
CA ALA A 402 -16.24 56.65 -22.31
C ALA A 402 -14.73 56.43 -22.51
N VAL A 403 -14.35 55.27 -23.07
CA VAL A 403 -13.00 55.00 -23.57
C VAL A 403 -13.08 54.63 -25.05
N ALA A 404 -12.25 55.30 -25.85
CA ALA A 404 -12.06 55.00 -27.27
C ALA A 404 -10.59 54.55 -27.54
N PRO A 405 -10.35 53.66 -28.52
CA PRO A 405 -9.01 53.29 -29.02
C PRO A 405 -8.46 54.40 -29.97
N PRO A 406 -7.19 54.39 -30.49
CA PRO A 406 -6.37 53.21 -30.85
C PRO A 406 -4.81 53.27 -30.77
N SER A 407 -4.13 52.13 -31.03
CA SER A 407 -2.72 51.98 -31.49
C SER A 407 -1.57 52.47 -30.57
N SER A 408 -0.28 52.10 -30.72
CA SER A 408 0.48 51.06 -31.49
C SER A 408 1.80 50.75 -30.70
N ALA A 409 2.80 49.91 -31.05
CA ALA A 409 3.17 49.17 -32.27
C ALA A 409 3.92 47.83 -31.96
N SER A 410 5.16 47.63 -32.45
CA SER A 410 6.08 46.48 -32.28
C SER A 410 7.55 46.98 -32.43
N PRO A 411 8.67 46.22 -32.20
CA PRO A 411 8.87 44.78 -32.50
C PRO A 411 9.68 43.93 -31.46
N ALA A 412 9.89 42.65 -31.79
CA ALA A 412 10.66 41.61 -31.06
C ALA A 412 12.19 41.61 -31.43
N PRO A 413 13.10 40.68 -30.99
CA PRO A 413 13.01 39.21 -31.20
C PRO A 413 13.72 38.23 -30.20
N ALA A 414 13.57 36.91 -30.48
CA ALA A 414 14.45 35.75 -30.17
C ALA A 414 14.64 35.28 -28.69
N VAL A 415 14.23 34.07 -28.24
CA VAL A 415 14.59 32.66 -28.57
C VAL A 415 15.91 32.19 -27.93
N GLU A 416 15.86 31.24 -26.96
CA GLU A 416 16.61 29.95 -26.94
C GLU A 416 16.40 29.13 -25.63
N ASN A 417 16.24 27.81 -25.79
CA ASN A 417 16.61 26.72 -24.87
C ASN A 417 17.89 26.08 -25.49
N PRO A 418 18.83 25.39 -24.78
CA PRO A 418 18.57 24.44 -23.69
C PRO A 418 19.71 24.32 -22.62
N GLY A 419 19.72 23.24 -21.82
CA GLY A 419 20.98 22.58 -21.43
C GLY A 419 21.27 22.38 -19.92
N SER A 420 21.76 21.18 -19.59
CA SER A 420 22.32 20.79 -18.27
C SER A 420 23.75 21.29 -18.05
N VAL A 421 24.23 21.33 -16.78
CA VAL A 421 25.60 20.89 -16.38
C VAL A 421 25.73 20.81 -14.84
N LEU A 422 26.50 19.84 -14.34
CA LEU A 422 26.95 19.69 -12.93
C LEU A 422 28.33 20.34 -12.72
N PRO A 423 28.65 20.81 -11.51
CA PRO A 423 29.85 20.31 -10.82
C PRO A 423 29.55 19.94 -9.34
N ALA A 424 30.07 18.87 -8.73
CA ALA A 424 31.44 18.32 -8.58
C ALA A 424 32.16 18.77 -7.28
N THR A 425 32.87 17.81 -6.67
CA THR A 425 33.42 17.75 -5.29
C THR A 425 34.74 18.51 -5.05
N PRO A 426 35.18 18.68 -3.78
CA PRO A 426 36.23 17.82 -3.17
C PRO A 426 35.76 17.24 -1.79
N VAL A 427 36.17 16.06 -1.27
CA VAL A 427 37.47 15.36 -1.08
C VAL A 427 38.24 15.77 0.19
N GLY A 428 38.52 14.78 1.06
CA GLY A 428 39.39 14.88 2.25
C GLY A 428 38.65 15.19 3.57
N GLN A 429 38.99 14.62 4.74
CA GLN A 429 40.10 13.73 5.12
C GLN A 429 39.70 12.70 6.19
N GLU A 430 40.63 11.77 6.41
CA GLU A 430 40.61 10.58 7.26
C GLU A 430 41.30 10.83 8.63
N ALA A 431 41.28 9.83 9.53
CA ALA A 431 41.94 9.79 10.85
C ALA A 431 41.31 10.67 11.97
N ALA A 432 41.39 10.34 13.26
CA ALA A 432 41.95 9.15 13.93
C ALA A 432 41.18 8.84 15.24
N ALA A 433 41.63 7.82 15.97
CA ALA A 433 41.08 7.39 17.27
C ALA A 433 41.10 8.48 18.35
N ASP A 434 40.24 8.32 19.36
CA ASP A 434 40.65 8.59 20.74
C ASP A 434 40.06 7.54 21.70
N GLU A 435 40.84 7.18 22.71
CA GLU A 435 40.48 6.25 23.77
C GLU A 435 39.91 7.01 24.97
N SER A 436 38.85 6.51 25.61
CA SER A 436 38.67 6.70 27.07
C SER A 436 37.53 5.86 27.65
N ARG A 437 37.90 4.73 28.25
CA ARG A 437 37.21 4.27 29.47
C ARG A 437 37.64 5.17 30.63
N PRO A 438 36.74 5.46 31.58
CA PRO A 438 37.01 5.02 32.96
C PRO A 438 35.92 4.03 33.43
N VAL A 439 36.28 2.83 33.87
CA VAL A 439 36.67 2.49 35.27
C VAL A 439 35.45 2.39 36.19
N ALA A 440 35.14 1.16 36.58
CA ALA A 440 34.31 0.85 37.73
C ALA A 440 35.14 0.95 39.01
N THR A 441 34.51 1.33 40.11
CA THR A 441 35.08 1.24 41.46
C THR A 441 34.15 0.42 42.34
N ASP A 442 34.55 -0.82 42.64
CA ASP A 442 33.94 -1.61 43.70
C ASP A 442 34.42 -1.10 45.07
N GLY A 443 33.49 -0.92 46.00
CA GLY A 443 33.75 -0.51 47.39
C GLY A 443 32.42 -0.32 48.13
N GLY A 444 32.25 -0.97 49.28
CA GLY A 444 30.98 -1.02 50.01
C GLY A 444 30.49 0.32 50.56
N ASP A 445 29.22 0.35 50.98
CA ASP A 445 28.45 1.51 51.45
C ASP A 445 28.09 2.56 50.39
N ASP A 446 27.83 2.13 49.14
CA ASP A 446 27.21 3.00 48.13
C ASP A 446 25.67 3.06 48.31
N PRO A 447 25.09 4.19 48.78
CA PRO A 447 23.65 4.31 49.02
C PRO A 447 22.83 4.21 47.72
N TRP A 448 23.44 4.40 46.55
CA TRP A 448 22.76 4.20 45.27
C TRP A 448 22.38 2.73 45.03
N ALA A 449 23.21 1.78 45.47
CA ALA A 449 22.93 0.35 45.32
C ALA A 449 21.72 -0.09 46.16
N GLN A 450 21.56 0.47 47.36
CA GLN A 450 20.43 0.20 48.26
C GLN A 450 19.11 0.77 47.68
N VAL A 451 19.15 2.00 47.16
CA VAL A 451 18.03 2.63 46.44
C VAL A 451 17.62 1.80 45.22
N MET A 452 18.58 1.33 44.42
CA MET A 452 18.30 0.50 43.24
C MET A 452 17.72 -0.87 43.58
N ALA A 453 18.08 -1.47 44.72
CA ALA A 453 17.46 -2.69 45.23
C ALA A 453 15.99 -2.45 45.63
N ALA A 454 15.71 -1.41 46.42
CA ALA A 454 14.36 -1.06 46.85
C ALA A 454 13.43 -0.71 45.66
N ILE A 455 13.94 0.01 44.65
CA ILE A 455 13.18 0.31 43.42
C ILE A 455 12.90 -0.96 42.60
N ARG A 456 13.83 -1.93 42.60
CA ARG A 456 13.65 -3.22 41.90
C ARG A 456 12.53 -4.06 42.52
N ASP A 457 12.44 -4.09 43.84
CA ASP A 457 11.38 -4.80 44.56
C ASP A 457 10.03 -4.09 44.42
N ALA A 458 10.01 -2.76 44.39
CA ALA A 458 8.78 -1.98 44.19
C ALA A 458 8.22 -2.08 42.75
N LYS A 459 9.04 -1.83 41.72
CA LYS A 459 8.67 -1.96 40.29
C LYS A 459 9.89 -2.30 39.42
N PRO A 460 10.06 -3.58 38.98
CA PRO A 460 11.20 -4.01 38.16
C PRO A 460 11.40 -3.19 36.86
N SER A 461 10.32 -2.70 36.25
CA SER A 461 10.35 -1.90 35.02
C SER A 461 11.05 -0.56 35.17
N ILE A 462 11.03 0.05 36.37
CA ILE A 462 11.70 1.32 36.66
C ILE A 462 13.18 1.05 36.98
N ALA A 463 13.47 0.00 37.73
CA ALA A 463 14.86 -0.43 37.97
C ALA A 463 15.59 -0.76 36.65
N GLY A 464 14.93 -1.45 35.70
CA GLY A 464 15.49 -1.72 34.36
C GLY A 464 15.61 -0.49 33.45
N ALA A 465 14.97 0.63 33.80
CA ALA A 465 15.15 1.91 33.13
C ALA A 465 16.32 2.70 33.74
N LEU A 466 16.42 2.75 35.08
CA LEU A 466 17.51 3.40 35.81
C LEU A 466 18.85 2.66 35.66
N SER A 467 18.84 1.33 35.50
CA SER A 467 20.05 0.54 35.22
C SER A 467 20.65 0.80 33.83
N ARG A 468 20.00 1.63 33.00
CA ARG A 468 20.51 2.11 31.71
C ARG A 468 21.07 3.54 31.79
N ALA A 469 21.23 4.09 33.00
CA ALA A 469 21.89 5.38 33.20
C ALA A 469 23.35 5.33 32.74
N THR A 470 23.76 6.37 32.01
CA THR A 470 25.11 6.54 31.46
C THR A 470 26.08 7.05 32.52
N ARG A 471 25.58 7.80 33.51
CA ARG A 471 26.35 8.33 34.63
C ARG A 471 25.44 8.55 35.84
N VAL A 472 25.93 8.23 37.02
CA VAL A 472 25.31 8.59 38.31
C VAL A 472 26.35 9.36 39.10
N ASP A 473 25.97 10.54 39.60
CA ASP A 473 26.82 11.35 40.48
C ASP A 473 26.11 11.54 41.83
N VAL A 474 26.85 11.37 42.93
CA VAL A 474 26.30 11.30 44.28
C VAL A 474 26.71 12.55 45.06
N SER A 475 25.78 13.50 45.21
CA SER A 475 25.96 14.68 46.04
C SER A 475 25.32 14.47 47.42
N ASP A 476 25.80 15.20 48.43
CA ASP A 476 25.28 15.13 49.80
C ASP A 476 23.76 15.35 49.92
N LYS A 477 23.17 16.08 48.97
CA LYS A 477 21.74 16.41 48.94
C LYS A 477 20.94 15.72 47.83
N ALA A 478 21.59 15.20 46.78
CA ALA A 478 20.88 14.65 45.63
C ALA A 478 21.70 13.65 44.81
N PHE A 479 21.03 12.71 44.16
CA PHE A 479 21.61 11.84 43.14
C PHE A 479 21.32 12.41 41.75
N THR A 480 22.35 12.72 40.96
CA THR A 480 22.19 13.17 39.58
C THR A 480 22.35 11.98 38.64
N VAL A 481 21.25 11.59 37.97
CA VAL A 481 21.22 10.43 37.07
C VAL A 481 21.09 10.90 35.64
N VAL A 482 22.09 10.58 34.80
CA VAL A 482 22.11 10.93 33.39
C VAL A 482 21.64 9.74 32.55
N LEU A 483 20.52 9.89 31.83
CA LEU A 483 19.89 8.82 31.03
C LEU A 483 20.03 9.05 29.52
N PRO A 484 20.29 8.01 28.71
CA PRO A 484 20.31 8.12 27.25
C PRO A 484 18.93 8.52 26.72
N ASP A 485 18.91 9.48 25.79
CA ASP A 485 17.70 10.24 25.42
C ASP A 485 16.69 9.42 24.62
N ASN A 486 15.87 8.68 25.36
CA ASN A 486 14.70 7.97 24.88
C ASN A 486 13.47 8.60 25.56
N GLY A 487 12.71 9.42 24.84
CA GLY A 487 11.57 10.17 25.39
C GLY A 487 10.48 9.30 26.06
N PHE A 488 10.41 8.00 25.75
CA PHE A 488 9.56 7.04 26.46
C PHE A 488 10.06 6.77 27.89
N THR A 489 11.37 6.57 28.07
CA THR A 489 12.01 6.29 29.36
C THR A 489 11.90 7.50 30.29
N LEU A 490 12.18 8.70 29.78
CA LEU A 490 12.04 9.95 30.55
C LEU A 490 10.58 10.20 30.96
N ASN A 491 9.61 9.96 30.09
CA ASN A 491 8.18 10.07 30.44
C ASN A 491 7.74 9.03 31.49
N LEU A 492 8.25 7.80 31.41
CA LEU A 492 7.92 6.75 32.38
C LEU A 492 8.46 7.08 33.78
N ILE A 493 9.67 7.64 33.85
CA ILE A 493 10.29 8.01 35.13
C ILE A 493 9.67 9.31 35.68
N ASN A 494 9.45 10.34 34.84
CA ASN A 494 8.76 11.58 35.25
C ASN A 494 7.38 11.31 35.87
N LYS A 495 6.61 10.35 35.34
CA LYS A 495 5.32 9.92 35.91
C LYS A 495 5.41 9.19 37.26
N ASN A 496 6.60 8.73 37.68
CA ASN A 496 6.81 8.01 38.94
C ASN A 496 7.80 8.74 39.87
N LEU A 497 8.19 9.99 39.58
CA LEU A 497 9.19 10.75 40.34
C LEU A 497 8.87 10.86 41.83
N GLU A 498 7.59 11.03 42.21
CA GLU A 498 7.18 11.13 43.61
C GLU A 498 7.46 9.84 44.40
N MET A 499 7.16 8.67 43.81
CA MET A 499 7.44 7.38 44.43
C MET A 499 8.94 7.09 44.51
N ILE A 500 9.68 7.47 43.47
CA ILE A 500 11.15 7.35 43.43
C ILE A 500 11.78 8.22 44.52
N ASN A 501 11.37 9.48 44.64
CA ASN A 501 11.85 10.38 45.69
C ASN A 501 11.43 9.93 47.10
N ALA A 502 10.27 9.27 47.27
CA ALA A 502 9.88 8.69 48.55
C ALA A 502 10.85 7.55 48.97
N VAL A 503 11.15 6.62 48.07
CA VAL A 503 12.11 5.53 48.31
C VAL A 503 13.52 6.07 48.58
N CYS A 504 13.95 7.12 47.89
CA CYS A 504 15.25 7.75 48.14
C CYS A 504 15.32 8.48 49.48
N ARG A 505 14.24 9.15 49.91
CA ARG A 505 14.19 9.77 51.24
C ARG A 505 14.27 8.74 52.36
N GLU A 506 13.62 7.59 52.19
CA GLU A 506 13.60 6.49 53.17
C GLU A 506 14.93 5.73 53.24
N GLN A 507 15.53 5.37 52.11
CA GLN A 507 16.72 4.52 52.04
C GLN A 507 18.06 5.28 51.99
N ALA A 508 18.06 6.57 51.62
CA ALA A 508 19.28 7.37 51.42
C ALA A 508 19.24 8.72 52.18
N ALA A 509 18.83 8.68 53.45
CA ALA A 509 18.95 9.79 54.41
C ALA A 509 18.38 11.14 53.92
N GLY A 510 17.22 11.12 53.26
CA GLY A 510 16.53 12.33 52.82
C GLY A 510 17.01 12.94 51.48
N ARG A 511 17.89 12.26 50.73
CA ARG A 511 18.36 12.72 49.40
C ARG A 511 17.27 12.56 48.32
N GLU A 512 17.26 13.46 47.34
CA GLU A 512 16.33 13.44 46.21
C GLU A 512 17.03 13.05 44.89
N ILE A 513 16.29 12.50 43.91
CA ILE A 513 16.84 12.22 42.57
C ILE A 513 16.59 13.42 41.65
N LYS A 514 17.67 13.87 41.00
CA LYS A 514 17.64 14.79 39.88
C LYS A 514 17.99 14.02 38.61
N ILE A 515 17.17 14.16 37.56
CA ILE A 515 17.36 13.45 36.29
C ILE A 515 17.76 14.45 35.22
N GLU A 516 18.83 14.13 34.50
CA GLU A 516 19.32 14.93 33.37
C GLU A 516 19.41 14.04 32.12
N ALA A 517 19.07 14.57 30.96
CA ALA A 517 19.14 13.81 29.71
C ALA A 517 20.58 13.81 29.17
N ALA A 518 21.04 12.71 28.58
CA ALA A 518 22.36 12.57 27.95
C ALA A 518 22.44 13.32 26.61
N GLY A 519 22.28 14.64 26.68
CA GLY A 519 22.43 15.59 25.58
C GLY A 519 22.81 17.00 26.04
N ASP A 520 22.83 17.27 27.36
CA ASP A 520 23.00 18.63 27.90
C ASP A 520 24.40 18.92 28.47
N SER A 521 25.43 18.32 27.86
CA SER A 521 26.83 18.76 28.03
C SER A 521 27.33 19.41 26.73
N ALA A 522 27.62 20.71 26.81
CA ALA A 522 28.25 21.57 25.79
C ALA A 522 27.44 22.04 24.56
N GLY A 523 26.13 21.73 24.45
CA GLY A 523 25.28 22.20 23.32
C GLY A 523 24.11 23.14 23.67
N GLY A 524 23.69 23.23 24.94
CA GLY A 524 22.41 23.82 25.33
C GLY A 524 22.29 25.35 25.24
N LYS A 525 23.39 26.10 25.49
CA LYS A 525 23.31 27.57 25.64
C LYS A 525 23.07 28.33 24.33
N GLU A 526 23.61 27.88 23.20
CA GLU A 526 23.35 28.54 21.90
C GLU A 526 21.94 28.23 21.36
N LYS A 527 21.46 26.98 21.52
CA LYS A 527 20.13 26.59 21.02
C LYS A 527 18.99 27.24 21.80
N ALA A 528 19.14 27.48 23.11
CA ALA A 528 18.18 28.24 23.88
C ALA A 528 18.06 29.69 23.37
N ALA A 529 19.19 30.38 23.21
CA ALA A 529 19.23 31.75 22.70
C ALA A 529 18.66 31.87 21.27
N ALA A 530 19.00 30.94 20.37
CA ALA A 530 18.48 30.93 19.00
C ALA A 530 16.96 30.67 18.96
N LYS A 531 16.44 29.77 19.79
CA LYS A 531 15.00 29.45 19.84
C LYS A 531 14.17 30.59 20.43
N GLN A 532 14.73 31.32 21.40
CA GLN A 532 14.09 32.49 22.00
C GLN A 532 14.09 33.67 21.00
N LYS A 533 15.23 33.97 20.38
CA LYS A 533 15.34 35.00 19.33
C LYS A 533 14.43 34.75 18.12
N ASN A 534 14.27 33.49 17.70
CA ASN A 534 13.33 33.14 16.62
C ASN A 534 11.85 33.27 17.03
N ASN A 535 11.51 33.12 18.30
CA ASN A 535 10.15 33.39 18.78
C ASN A 535 9.86 34.89 18.87
N ASP A 536 10.82 35.70 19.33
CA ASP A 536 10.69 37.16 19.34
C ASP A 536 10.51 37.71 17.91
N ILE A 537 11.29 37.22 16.94
CA ILE A 537 11.15 37.59 15.52
C ILE A 537 9.77 37.18 14.96
N ARG A 538 9.24 36.00 15.33
CA ARG A 538 7.87 35.60 14.93
C ARG A 538 6.80 36.52 15.52
N GLN A 539 6.93 36.93 16.77
CA GLN A 539 5.98 37.87 17.40
C GLN A 539 6.07 39.27 16.77
N GLN A 540 7.27 39.74 16.41
CA GLN A 540 7.44 41.02 15.70
C GLN A 540 6.85 40.98 14.28
N LEU A 541 6.96 39.85 13.57
CA LEU A 541 6.35 39.67 12.24
C LEU A 541 4.82 39.59 12.29
N LEU A 542 4.25 38.93 13.31
CA LEU A 542 2.80 38.87 13.53
C LEU A 542 2.20 40.25 13.85
N ASN A 543 2.95 41.10 14.56
CA ASN A 543 2.53 42.45 14.93
C ASN A 543 2.97 43.53 13.91
N HIS A 544 3.50 43.15 12.75
CA HIS A 544 3.93 44.11 11.73
C HIS A 544 2.70 44.66 10.98
N PRO A 545 2.54 45.99 10.82
CA PRO A 545 1.31 46.59 10.28
C PRO A 545 0.89 46.03 8.92
N LEU A 546 1.84 45.86 7.99
CA LEU A 546 1.57 45.26 6.67
C LEU A 546 1.00 43.83 6.71
N VAL A 547 1.24 43.07 7.78
CA VAL A 547 0.71 41.70 7.95
C VAL A 547 -0.69 41.74 8.53
N ALA A 548 -0.97 42.66 9.46
CA ALA A 548 -2.32 42.92 9.97
C ALA A 548 -3.24 43.45 8.85
N ASP A 549 -2.79 44.47 8.10
CA ASP A 549 -3.53 45.04 6.97
C ASP A 549 -3.85 43.96 5.91
N ALA A 550 -2.91 43.06 5.61
CA ALA A 550 -3.14 41.96 4.68
C ALA A 550 -4.13 40.92 5.21
N VAL A 551 -4.10 40.59 6.51
CA VAL A 551 -5.06 39.68 7.13
C VAL A 551 -6.48 40.25 7.08
N ASP A 552 -6.66 41.54 7.33
CA ASP A 552 -7.97 42.20 7.27
C ASP A 552 -8.48 42.33 5.82
N ILE A 553 -7.62 42.68 4.85
CA ILE A 553 -7.99 42.76 3.42
C ILE A 553 -8.44 41.40 2.87
N PHE A 554 -7.75 40.30 3.24
CA PHE A 554 -8.03 38.97 2.69
C PHE A 554 -8.89 38.07 3.59
N SER A 555 -9.25 38.52 4.81
CA SER A 555 -10.03 37.74 5.80
C SER A 555 -9.47 36.34 6.08
N GLY A 556 -8.14 36.20 6.00
CA GLY A 556 -7.43 34.91 6.05
C GLY A 556 -6.82 34.58 7.42
N LYS A 557 -6.43 33.32 7.63
CA LYS A 557 -5.62 32.90 8.78
C LYS A 557 -4.21 32.53 8.35
N ILE A 558 -3.21 32.99 9.11
CA ILE A 558 -1.80 32.67 8.86
C ILE A 558 -1.53 31.24 9.33
N GLU A 559 -1.20 30.35 8.38
CA GLU A 559 -1.00 28.92 8.66
C GLU A 559 0.45 28.57 9.05
N GLU A 560 1.46 29.23 8.46
CA GLU A 560 2.86 28.98 8.77
C GLU A 560 3.76 30.23 8.56
N ILE A 561 4.68 30.49 9.49
CA ILE A 561 5.71 31.55 9.36
C ILE A 561 7.10 30.89 9.31
N LYS A 562 7.65 30.83 8.09
CA LYS A 562 9.01 30.35 7.78
C LYS A 562 10.01 31.51 7.83
N ILE A 563 10.87 31.51 8.84
CA ILE A 563 12.09 32.32 8.88
C ILE A 563 13.16 31.53 8.11
N ARG A 564 13.85 32.19 7.16
CA ARG A 564 14.97 31.62 6.39
C ARG A 564 16.30 31.88 7.07
#